data_AF-A0A7C0UN40-F1
#
_entry.id   AF-A0A7C0UN40-F1
#
_cell.length_a   1.000
_cell.length_b   1.000
_cell.length_c   1.000
_cell.angle_alpha   90.00
_cell.angle_beta   90.00
_cell.angle_gamma   90.00
#
_symmetry.space_group_name_H-M   'P 1'
#
loop_
_entity.id
_entity.type
_entity.pdbx_description
1 polymer ?
#
loop_
_entity_poly.entity_id
_entity_poly.type
_entity_poly.pdbx_seq_one_letter_code
_entity_poly.pdbx_strand_id
1 'polypeptide(L)'
;MGNNVLKNILCVLFSVVMTVALAACGGGGGGGDNTPSAQSVTVSGVAASGDPIADKNVYLKDSNGVVIGPELTDSHGNYSFDVTGLTAPFYIYVDVNNDGLATDADLYSVSTGPGTGNINPLTNLIVAVASGSENPADVYNGTGGSINQTSLDQALTGLQYILSSLLNTYGVSGVNPLEDSFVADHTGLDLLFDDVVVDIDPVTGIVTFTSSTNYTFCEMSIDLIVSDPLVTAVGHGAWYDIDGFIESIRLDINEGALSGSEIAASYQNDYLTSDSITAVTLLAGVVTIEGAGLVNGVTGYTFTATVTDGTPYDEVRLVFSDSTGTVYDSGTVSVDGSSYTVTFN
;
A
#
# COMPACT_ATOMS: atom_id res chain seq x y z
N MET A 1 36.73 -53.60 -36.81
CA MET A 1 36.07 -52.67 -37.76
C MET A 1 35.94 -51.33 -37.00
N GLY A 2 37.00 -50.51 -36.96
CA GLY A 2 37.28 -49.44 -37.93
C GLY A 2 36.62 -48.14 -37.44
N ASN A 3 37.22 -47.47 -36.43
CA ASN A 3 38.09 -46.28 -36.50
C ASN A 3 37.42 -44.97 -36.96
N ASN A 4 37.53 -43.95 -36.08
CA ASN A 4 37.76 -42.50 -36.28
C ASN A 4 37.43 -41.84 -34.91
N VAL A 5 38.30 -41.52 -33.94
CA VAL A 5 39.61 -40.81 -33.86
C VAL A 5 39.57 -39.36 -34.34
N LEU A 6 39.51 -38.39 -33.41
CA LEU A 6 40.44 -37.23 -33.18
C LEU A 6 39.79 -36.29 -32.12
N LYS A 7 40.24 -36.24 -30.85
CA LYS A 7 41.36 -35.48 -30.23
C LYS A 7 41.17 -33.95 -30.16
N ASN A 8 41.06 -33.43 -28.93
CA ASN A 8 42.04 -32.55 -28.25
C ASN A 8 41.57 -32.40 -26.78
N ILE A 9 42.29 -32.88 -25.73
CA ILE A 9 43.59 -32.44 -25.17
C ILE A 9 43.53 -30.93 -24.86
N LEU A 10 43.87 -30.37 -23.70
CA LEU A 10 44.36 -30.73 -22.37
C LEU A 10 44.81 -29.37 -21.79
N CYS A 11 44.57 -29.10 -20.50
CA CYS A 11 45.52 -28.51 -19.53
C CYS A 11 44.73 -27.77 -18.42
N VAL A 12 44.76 -28.17 -17.13
CA VAL A 12 45.93 -28.16 -16.20
C VAL A 12 46.37 -26.68 -16.02
N LEU A 13 46.45 -26.05 -14.85
CA LEU A 13 46.29 -26.41 -13.44
C LEU A 13 46.65 -25.13 -12.65
N PHE A 14 46.19 -25.04 -11.40
CA PHE A 14 46.97 -24.54 -10.25
C PHE A 14 47.17 -23.03 -9.96
N SER A 15 47.08 -22.77 -8.65
CA SER A 15 47.82 -21.77 -7.87
C SER A 15 47.35 -20.31 -7.94
N VAL A 16 47.41 -19.50 -6.88
CA VAL A 16 47.68 -19.62 -5.43
C VAL A 16 47.39 -18.23 -4.85
N VAL A 17 46.84 -18.19 -3.63
CA VAL A 17 46.92 -17.17 -2.56
C VAL A 17 47.67 -15.85 -2.86
N MET A 18 47.05 -14.69 -2.54
CA MET A 18 47.73 -13.61 -1.81
C MET A 18 46.76 -12.59 -1.17
N THR A 19 46.66 -12.62 0.15
CA THR A 19 46.22 -11.50 0.99
C THR A 19 47.37 -10.49 1.09
N VAL A 20 47.10 -9.21 0.81
CA VAL A 20 48.04 -8.11 1.10
C VAL A 20 47.27 -6.96 1.75
N ALA A 21 47.64 -6.67 2.99
CA ALA A 21 47.33 -5.44 3.69
C ALA A 21 48.28 -4.33 3.21
N LEU A 22 47.75 -3.16 2.86
CA LEU A 22 48.53 -1.94 2.72
C LEU A 22 48.15 -0.99 3.87
N ALA A 23 49.00 -0.97 4.89
CA ALA A 23 49.21 0.21 5.70
C ALA A 23 50.17 1.14 4.94
N ALA A 24 49.73 2.34 4.61
CA ALA A 24 50.59 3.42 4.16
C ALA A 24 50.49 4.58 5.16
N CYS A 25 51.61 4.80 5.85
CA CYS A 25 51.91 5.96 6.69
C CYS A 25 52.94 6.81 5.94
N GLY A 26 52.75 8.14 5.96
CA GLY A 26 53.64 9.17 5.41
C GLY A 26 52.92 9.99 4.34
N GLY A 27 52.83 11.32 4.37
CA GLY A 27 53.47 12.39 5.14
C GLY A 27 53.58 13.61 4.21
N GLY A 28 53.29 14.83 4.68
CA GLY A 28 53.56 16.06 3.93
C GLY A 28 52.56 17.19 4.16
N GLY A 29 52.97 18.22 4.89
CA GLY A 29 52.16 19.40 5.19
C GLY A 29 52.08 20.41 4.03
N GLY A 30 50.95 21.07 3.95
CA GLY A 30 50.70 22.26 3.15
C GLY A 30 49.45 22.94 3.69
N GLY A 31 49.61 24.13 4.27
CA GLY A 31 48.51 24.94 4.80
C GLY A 31 47.59 25.36 3.67
N GLY A 32 46.45 24.69 3.57
CA GLY A 32 45.25 25.22 2.95
C GLY A 32 44.25 25.49 4.07
N ASP A 33 43.64 26.67 4.07
CA ASP A 33 42.52 26.99 4.94
C ASP A 33 41.43 25.93 4.78
N ASN A 34 41.41 24.97 5.70
CA ASN A 34 40.34 23.99 5.82
C ASN A 34 39.25 24.66 6.67
N THR A 35 38.58 25.67 6.11
CA THR A 35 37.17 25.81 6.47
C THR A 35 36.49 24.57 5.91
N PRO A 36 35.90 23.68 6.72
CA PRO A 36 35.10 22.59 6.18
C PRO A 36 34.06 23.24 5.26
N SER A 37 34.12 22.97 3.95
CA SER A 37 32.98 23.24 3.09
C SER A 37 31.85 22.45 3.71
N ALA A 38 30.83 23.14 4.22
CA ALA A 38 29.64 22.46 4.70
C ALA A 38 29.18 21.54 3.56
N GLN A 39 29.12 20.24 3.83
CA GLN A 39 28.68 19.27 2.84
C GLN A 39 27.21 19.59 2.59
N SER A 40 26.88 19.97 1.35
CA SER A 40 25.50 20.25 0.96
C SER A 40 24.69 18.97 1.17
N VAL A 41 23.60 19.08 1.91
CA VAL A 41 22.63 18.00 2.11
C VAL A 41 21.40 18.32 1.28
N THR A 42 20.90 17.35 0.52
CA THR A 42 19.83 17.59 -0.45
C THR A 42 18.59 16.77 -0.15
N VAL A 43 17.45 17.30 -0.60
CA VAL A 43 16.22 16.53 -0.83
C VAL A 43 15.97 16.54 -2.32
N SER A 44 15.81 15.38 -2.92
CA SER A 44 15.56 15.23 -4.36
C SER A 44 14.54 14.15 -4.62
N GLY A 45 13.88 14.19 -5.77
CA GLY A 45 12.92 13.16 -6.15
C GLY A 45 12.38 13.36 -7.55
N VAL A 46 11.41 12.52 -7.90
CA VAL A 46 10.68 12.58 -9.16
C VAL A 46 9.23 12.98 -8.88
N ALA A 47 8.74 13.98 -9.60
CA ALA A 47 7.33 14.33 -9.67
C ALA A 47 6.69 13.65 -10.89
N ALA A 48 5.78 12.71 -10.66
CA ALA A 48 5.05 12.04 -11.75
C ALA A 48 3.70 11.48 -11.29
N SER A 49 2.79 11.29 -12.25
CA SER A 49 1.47 10.69 -12.05
C SER A 49 1.10 9.80 -13.25
N GLY A 50 2.01 8.90 -13.63
CA GLY A 50 1.98 8.09 -14.86
C GLY A 50 2.90 8.68 -15.93
N ASP A 51 2.72 9.96 -16.23
CA ASP A 51 3.70 10.75 -16.98
C ASP A 51 4.56 11.61 -16.02
N PRO A 52 5.81 11.93 -16.40
CA PRO A 52 6.60 12.92 -15.69
C PRO A 52 5.88 14.28 -15.63
N ILE A 53 5.80 14.88 -14.44
CA ILE A 53 5.31 16.25 -14.27
C ILE A 53 6.48 17.19 -14.60
N ALA A 54 6.72 17.39 -15.90
CA ALA A 54 7.81 18.20 -16.44
C ALA A 54 7.47 19.70 -16.50
N ASP A 55 8.51 20.55 -16.40
CA ASP A 55 8.42 22.01 -16.52
C ASP A 55 7.45 22.67 -15.49
N LYS A 56 7.37 22.10 -14.29
CA LYS A 56 6.58 22.62 -13.16
C LYS A 56 7.47 23.07 -12.01
N ASN A 57 6.99 24.09 -11.30
CA ASN A 57 7.66 24.60 -10.12
C ASN A 57 7.43 23.66 -8.94
N VAL A 58 8.51 23.28 -8.25
CA VAL A 58 8.45 22.59 -6.96
C VAL A 58 8.87 23.57 -5.88
N TYR A 59 8.24 23.47 -4.72
CA TYR A 59 8.62 24.24 -3.54
C TYR A 59 8.78 23.31 -2.34
N LEU A 60 9.68 23.70 -1.43
CA LEU A 60 9.93 22.99 -0.19
C LEU A 60 9.80 23.96 0.98
N LYS A 61 9.07 23.54 2.02
CA LYS A 61 8.92 24.25 3.29
C LYS A 61 9.43 23.39 4.44
N ASP A 62 10.32 23.94 5.25
CA ASP A 62 10.84 23.26 6.44
C ASP A 62 9.87 23.35 7.63
N SER A 63 10.17 22.63 8.72
CA SER A 63 9.31 22.59 9.90
C SER A 63 9.21 23.93 10.66
N ASN A 64 10.14 24.86 10.40
CA ASN A 64 10.12 26.22 10.95
C ASN A 64 9.36 27.20 10.04
N GLY A 65 8.85 26.75 8.90
CA GLY A 65 8.13 27.57 7.92
C GLY A 65 9.04 28.29 6.93
N VAL A 66 10.33 27.94 6.85
CA VAL A 66 11.24 28.49 5.83
C VAL A 66 10.92 27.83 4.50
N VAL A 67 10.60 28.65 3.49
CA VAL A 67 10.28 28.19 2.12
C VAL A 67 11.47 28.43 1.20
N ILE A 68 11.79 27.44 0.37
CA ILE A 68 12.75 27.53 -0.75
C ILE A 68 12.08 27.08 -2.05
N GLY A 69 12.66 27.52 -3.18
CA GLY A 69 12.13 27.34 -4.53
C GLY A 69 11.72 28.66 -5.22
N PRO A 70 11.15 28.60 -6.42
CA PRO A 70 10.84 27.37 -7.14
C PRO A 70 12.09 26.67 -7.70
N GLU A 71 12.07 25.35 -7.71
CA GLU A 71 12.96 24.52 -8.56
C GLU A 71 12.12 23.93 -9.70
N LEU A 72 12.61 23.99 -10.93
CA LEU A 72 11.87 23.51 -12.09
C LEU A 72 12.12 22.00 -12.27
N THR A 73 11.06 21.22 -12.42
CA THR A 73 11.19 19.81 -12.80
C THR A 73 11.76 19.68 -14.21
N ASP A 74 12.69 18.73 -14.40
CA ASP A 74 13.22 18.43 -15.73
C ASP A 74 12.22 17.61 -16.58
N SER A 75 12.63 17.23 -17.80
CA SER A 75 11.79 16.45 -18.71
C SER A 75 11.42 15.05 -18.21
N HIS A 76 12.05 14.57 -17.13
CA HIS A 76 11.74 13.31 -16.47
C HIS A 76 11.15 13.54 -15.07
N GLY A 77 10.72 14.76 -14.76
CA GLY A 77 10.09 15.10 -13.48
C GLY A 77 11.08 15.26 -12.31
N ASN A 78 12.40 15.21 -12.56
CA ASN A 78 13.39 15.29 -11.48
C ASN A 78 13.47 16.70 -10.91
N TYR A 79 13.64 16.80 -9.59
CA TYR A 79 13.96 18.05 -8.89
C TYR A 79 14.95 17.81 -7.74
N SER A 80 15.58 18.87 -7.25
CA SER A 80 16.50 18.81 -6.11
C SER A 80 16.60 20.14 -5.37
N PHE A 81 16.59 20.10 -4.05
CA PHE A 81 16.81 21.24 -3.16
C PHE A 81 18.05 21.03 -2.28
N ASP A 82 18.81 22.09 -2.06
CA ASP A 82 19.79 22.15 -0.97
C ASP A 82 19.07 22.52 0.33
N VAL A 83 19.05 21.60 1.29
CA VAL A 83 18.39 21.78 2.59
C VAL A 83 19.40 22.09 3.71
N THR A 84 20.61 22.51 3.35
CA THR A 84 21.65 22.88 4.32
C THR A 84 21.15 24.00 5.25
N GLY A 85 21.10 23.71 6.55
CA GLY A 85 20.65 24.65 7.58
C GLY A 85 19.13 24.71 7.78
N LEU A 86 18.35 23.93 7.03
CA LEU A 86 16.91 23.77 7.26
C LEU A 86 16.62 22.65 8.26
N THR A 87 15.41 22.65 8.83
CA THR A 87 14.96 21.65 9.81
C THR A 87 13.83 20.78 9.24
N ALA A 88 14.03 19.46 9.23
CA ALA A 88 13.00 18.51 8.82
C ALA A 88 11.86 18.42 9.87
N PRO A 89 10.64 17.96 9.51
CA PRO A 89 10.22 17.49 8.18
C PRO A 89 10.20 18.60 7.12
N PHE A 90 10.42 18.19 5.88
CA PHE A 90 10.36 19.01 4.68
C PHE A 90 9.07 18.69 3.94
N TYR A 91 8.16 19.65 3.87
CA TYR A 91 6.91 19.56 3.12
C TYR A 91 7.15 20.06 1.70
N ILE A 92 6.76 19.27 0.71
CA ILE A 92 7.07 19.52 -0.69
C ILE A 92 5.77 19.51 -1.47
N TYR A 93 5.62 20.41 -2.44
CA TYR A 93 4.54 20.32 -3.42
C TYR A 93 5.03 20.70 -4.80
N VAL A 94 4.40 20.13 -5.82
CA VAL A 94 4.56 20.53 -7.21
C VAL A 94 3.36 21.40 -7.61
N ASP A 95 3.65 22.65 -7.99
CA ASP A 95 2.69 23.62 -8.48
C ASP A 95 2.31 23.26 -9.92
N VAL A 96 1.23 22.48 -10.09
CA VAL A 96 0.85 21.95 -11.40
C VAL A 96 0.35 23.06 -12.34
N ASN A 97 -0.07 24.19 -11.79
CA ASN A 97 -0.60 25.35 -12.53
C ASN A 97 0.45 26.44 -12.78
N ASN A 98 1.62 26.36 -12.16
CA ASN A 98 2.66 27.39 -12.14
C ASN A 98 2.14 28.77 -11.68
N ASP A 99 1.20 28.81 -10.73
CA ASP A 99 0.64 30.06 -10.19
C ASP A 99 1.25 30.50 -8.84
N GLY A 100 2.13 29.67 -8.27
CA GLY A 100 2.85 29.89 -7.02
C GLY A 100 2.00 29.68 -5.77
N LEU A 101 0.85 29.04 -5.88
CA LEU A 101 -0.07 28.78 -4.77
C LEU A 101 -0.12 27.28 -4.47
N ALA A 102 -0.10 26.92 -3.18
CA ALA A 102 -0.34 25.55 -2.74
C ALA A 102 -1.86 25.32 -2.61
N THR A 103 -2.44 24.55 -3.52
CA THR A 103 -3.87 24.28 -3.64
C THR A 103 -4.19 22.78 -3.66
N ASP A 104 -5.48 22.43 -3.54
CA ASP A 104 -5.97 21.06 -3.66
C ASP A 104 -5.77 20.44 -5.05
N ALA A 105 -5.44 21.23 -6.07
CA ALA A 105 -5.08 20.74 -7.40
C ALA A 105 -3.63 20.21 -7.51
N ASP A 106 -2.78 20.51 -6.52
CA ASP A 106 -1.37 20.14 -6.51
C ASP A 106 -1.12 18.76 -5.90
N LEU A 107 0.05 18.20 -6.15
CA LEU A 107 0.50 16.98 -5.48
C LEU A 107 1.53 17.29 -4.40
N TYR A 108 1.37 16.63 -3.26
CA TYR A 108 2.17 16.86 -2.06
C TYR A 108 3.02 15.65 -1.69
N SER A 109 4.12 15.95 -0.99
CA SER A 109 5.01 14.95 -0.41
C SER A 109 5.66 15.50 0.87
N VAL A 110 6.32 14.62 1.59
CA VAL A 110 7.05 14.96 2.81
C VAL A 110 8.30 14.10 2.95
N SER A 111 9.38 14.68 3.45
CA SER A 111 10.61 13.97 3.79
C SER A 111 11.04 14.30 5.22
N THR A 112 11.37 13.31 6.03
CA THR A 112 11.77 13.50 7.45
C THR A 112 13.26 13.80 7.62
N GLY A 113 14.01 13.92 6.52
CA GLY A 113 15.42 14.31 6.50
C GLY A 113 15.92 14.54 5.07
N PRO A 114 17.23 14.79 4.90
CA PRO A 114 17.84 14.76 3.57
C PRO A 114 17.71 13.37 2.93
N GLY A 115 17.53 13.30 1.62
CA GLY A 115 17.33 12.04 0.89
C GLY A 115 16.31 12.18 -0.23
N THR A 116 15.50 11.13 -0.39
CA THR A 116 14.44 11.09 -1.40
C THR A 116 13.15 11.74 -0.86
N GLY A 117 12.46 12.48 -1.71
CA GLY A 117 11.04 12.78 -1.54
C GLY A 117 10.37 12.76 -2.90
N ASN A 118 9.76 11.66 -3.32
CA ASN A 118 9.04 11.65 -4.60
C ASN A 118 7.70 12.39 -4.46
N ILE A 119 7.17 12.93 -5.55
CA ILE A 119 5.84 13.54 -5.58
C ILE A 119 4.98 12.72 -6.55
N ASN A 120 3.98 12.02 -6.03
CA ASN A 120 3.07 11.19 -6.81
C ASN A 120 1.69 11.07 -6.12
N PRO A 121 0.68 10.48 -6.77
CA PRO A 121 -0.66 10.36 -6.18
C PRO A 121 -0.69 9.64 -4.82
N LEU A 122 0.18 8.65 -4.57
CA LEU A 122 0.24 7.98 -3.26
C LEU A 122 0.94 8.83 -2.20
N THR A 123 1.96 9.64 -2.54
CA THR A 123 2.55 10.56 -1.55
C THR A 123 1.55 11.63 -1.14
N ASN A 124 0.70 12.07 -2.06
CA ASN A 124 -0.38 13.01 -1.77
C ASN A 124 -1.33 12.44 -0.71
N LEU A 125 -1.75 11.18 -0.90
CA LEU A 125 -2.56 10.45 0.06
C LEU A 125 -1.86 10.24 1.40
N ILE A 126 -0.58 9.86 1.39
CA ILE A 126 0.20 9.70 2.62
C ILE A 126 0.28 11.01 3.41
N VAL A 127 0.44 12.17 2.75
CA VAL A 127 0.48 13.47 3.43
C VAL A 127 -0.86 13.77 4.13
N ALA A 128 -1.98 13.55 3.46
CA ALA A 128 -3.30 13.72 4.06
C ALA A 128 -3.49 12.80 5.29
N VAL A 129 -3.24 11.50 5.10
CA VAL A 129 -3.37 10.49 6.16
C VAL A 129 -2.45 10.78 7.36
N ALA A 130 -1.15 11.01 7.11
CA ALA A 130 -0.16 11.20 8.16
C ALA A 130 -0.31 12.52 8.92
N SER A 131 -1.01 13.50 8.34
CA SER A 131 -1.34 14.77 9.00
C SER A 131 -2.70 14.76 9.69
N GLY A 132 -3.55 13.75 9.43
CA GLY A 132 -4.95 13.74 9.85
C GLY A 132 -5.76 14.87 9.24
N SER A 133 -5.40 15.32 8.03
CA SER A 133 -6.12 16.34 7.27
C SER A 133 -6.68 15.73 6.00
N GLU A 134 -7.92 16.08 5.66
CA GLU A 134 -8.58 15.67 4.41
C GLU A 134 -7.93 16.34 3.19
N ASN A 135 -7.24 17.47 3.37
CA ASN A 135 -6.60 18.24 2.32
C ASN A 135 -5.08 18.38 2.55
N PRO A 136 -4.23 17.72 1.74
CA PRO A 136 -2.78 17.86 1.81
C PRO A 136 -2.26 19.31 1.77
N ALA A 137 -2.96 20.21 1.08
CA ALA A 137 -2.59 21.62 0.98
C ALA A 137 -2.59 22.31 2.35
N ASP A 138 -3.44 21.88 3.28
CA ASP A 138 -3.49 22.45 4.63
C ASP A 138 -2.17 22.24 5.38
N VAL A 139 -1.48 21.12 5.15
CA VAL A 139 -0.19 20.82 5.77
C VAL A 139 0.88 21.81 5.28
N TYR A 140 0.93 22.03 3.96
CA TYR A 140 1.86 23.01 3.37
C TYR A 140 1.48 24.45 3.71
N ASN A 141 0.19 24.76 3.93
CA ASN A 141 -0.25 26.09 4.34
C ASN A 141 -0.17 26.32 5.86
N GLY A 142 0.11 25.28 6.65
CA GLY A 142 0.28 25.36 8.10
C GLY A 142 -1.05 25.36 8.88
N THR A 143 -2.14 24.95 8.25
CA THR A 143 -3.47 24.76 8.83
C THR A 143 -3.75 23.29 9.18
N GLY A 144 -2.99 22.35 8.64
CA GLY A 144 -3.08 20.90 8.90
C GLY A 144 -2.27 20.44 10.13
N GLY A 145 -2.37 19.14 10.44
CA GLY A 145 -1.59 18.51 11.50
C GLY A 145 -0.10 18.38 11.16
N SER A 146 0.75 18.35 12.19
CA SER A 146 2.19 18.13 12.03
C SER A 146 2.49 16.66 11.71
N ILE A 147 3.31 16.42 10.69
CA ILE A 147 3.75 15.08 10.32
C ILE A 147 5.05 14.73 11.06
N ASN A 148 5.17 13.49 11.55
CA ASN A 148 6.40 12.93 12.10
C ASN A 148 6.62 11.50 11.58
N GLN A 149 7.76 10.88 11.92
CA GLN A 149 8.08 9.53 11.42
C GLN A 149 7.02 8.50 11.80
N THR A 150 6.47 8.55 13.03
CA THR A 150 5.45 7.60 13.47
C THR A 150 4.16 7.74 12.65
N SER A 151 3.70 8.97 12.39
CA SER A 151 2.48 9.14 11.58
C SER A 151 2.70 8.76 10.12
N LEU A 152 3.92 8.93 9.59
CA LEU A 152 4.29 8.44 8.25
C LEU A 152 4.34 6.93 8.18
N ASP A 153 4.96 6.27 9.16
CA ASP A 153 5.05 4.81 9.21
C ASP A 153 3.64 4.18 9.27
N GLN A 154 2.74 4.80 10.05
CA GLN A 154 1.33 4.38 10.12
C GLN A 154 0.60 4.56 8.79
N ALA A 155 0.71 5.74 8.18
CA ALA A 155 0.09 6.03 6.89
C ALA A 155 0.61 5.09 5.78
N LEU A 156 1.92 4.85 5.73
CA LEU A 156 2.55 3.95 4.77
C LEU A 156 2.09 2.51 4.97
N THR A 157 2.09 2.02 6.21
CA THR A 157 1.69 0.64 6.53
C THR A 157 0.24 0.40 6.15
N GLY A 158 -0.66 1.30 6.55
CA GLY A 158 -2.08 1.12 6.27
C GLY A 158 -2.43 1.30 4.79
N LEU A 159 -1.75 2.21 4.08
CA LEU A 159 -1.89 2.32 2.62
C LEU A 159 -1.42 1.04 1.92
N GLN A 160 -0.26 0.49 2.29
CA GLN A 160 0.24 -0.76 1.72
C GLN A 160 -0.69 -1.95 2.02
N TYR A 161 -1.32 -1.94 3.19
CA TYR A 161 -2.27 -2.98 3.59
C TYR A 161 -3.56 -2.91 2.77
N ILE A 162 -4.23 -1.75 2.76
CA ILE A 162 -5.50 -1.54 2.04
C ILE A 162 -5.34 -1.72 0.53
N LEU A 163 -4.22 -1.25 -0.03
CA LEU A 163 -3.93 -1.37 -1.45
C LEU A 163 -3.19 -2.66 -1.81
N SER A 164 -3.00 -3.60 -0.90
CA SER A 164 -2.17 -4.79 -1.11
C SER A 164 -2.51 -5.56 -2.40
N SER A 165 -3.79 -5.82 -2.67
CA SER A 165 -4.24 -6.48 -3.91
C SER A 165 -3.91 -5.67 -5.16
N LEU A 166 -4.07 -4.34 -5.09
CA LEU A 166 -3.75 -3.44 -6.19
C LEU A 166 -2.24 -3.40 -6.42
N LEU A 167 -1.45 -3.13 -5.38
CA LEU A 167 0.01 -3.10 -5.46
C LEU A 167 0.61 -4.43 -5.95
N ASN A 168 0.05 -5.57 -5.53
CA ASN A 168 0.43 -6.89 -6.03
C ASN A 168 0.16 -7.06 -7.54
N THR A 169 -0.96 -6.52 -8.04
CA THR A 169 -1.33 -6.58 -9.46
C THR A 169 -0.28 -5.90 -10.35
N TYR A 170 0.31 -4.80 -9.86
CA TYR A 170 1.38 -4.07 -10.55
C TYR A 170 2.80 -4.50 -10.15
N GLY A 171 2.94 -5.54 -9.30
CA GLY A 171 4.24 -6.07 -8.87
C GLY A 171 5.04 -5.13 -7.97
N VAL A 172 4.37 -4.20 -7.27
CA VAL A 172 4.98 -3.18 -6.39
C VAL A 172 4.59 -3.37 -4.92
N SER A 173 4.42 -4.62 -4.51
CA SER A 173 4.17 -4.97 -3.12
C SER A 173 5.28 -4.43 -2.21
N GLY A 174 4.92 -3.58 -1.25
CA GLY A 174 5.87 -3.05 -0.25
C GLY A 174 6.74 -1.89 -0.72
N VAL A 175 6.53 -1.35 -1.93
CA VAL A 175 7.20 -0.12 -2.38
C VAL A 175 6.85 1.03 -1.44
N ASN A 176 7.85 1.82 -1.05
CA ASN A 176 7.67 3.09 -0.36
C ASN A 176 7.59 4.22 -1.39
N PRO A 177 6.38 4.74 -1.70
CA PRO A 177 6.21 5.78 -2.73
C PRO A 177 6.87 7.11 -2.37
N LEU A 178 7.24 7.34 -1.10
CA LEU A 178 7.94 8.55 -0.66
C LEU A 178 9.45 8.47 -0.96
N GLU A 179 10.08 7.33 -0.67
CA GLU A 179 11.54 7.25 -0.54
C GLU A 179 12.24 6.31 -1.53
N ASP A 180 11.53 5.29 -2.05
CA ASP A 180 12.14 4.35 -2.99
C ASP A 180 12.46 5.06 -4.32
N SER A 181 13.44 4.52 -5.05
CA SER A 181 13.78 5.05 -6.37
C SER A 181 12.57 4.98 -7.28
N PHE A 182 12.16 6.13 -7.80
CA PHE A 182 11.02 6.26 -8.71
C PHE A 182 11.49 6.77 -10.07
N VAL A 183 10.98 6.17 -11.14
CA VAL A 183 11.22 6.57 -12.53
C VAL A 183 9.88 6.49 -13.24
N ALA A 184 9.52 7.53 -13.98
CA ALA A 184 8.34 7.55 -14.82
C ALA A 184 8.64 6.88 -16.17
N ASP A 185 8.65 5.54 -16.19
CA ASP A 185 8.98 4.70 -17.34
C ASP A 185 7.88 3.70 -17.75
N HIS A 186 6.65 3.91 -17.27
CA HIS A 186 5.47 3.06 -17.44
C HIS A 186 5.65 1.65 -16.88
N THR A 187 6.45 1.50 -15.82
CA THR A 187 6.62 0.22 -15.10
C THR A 187 6.44 0.37 -13.60
N GLY A 188 6.18 -0.75 -12.92
CA GLY A 188 6.04 -0.78 -11.46
C GLY A 188 4.98 0.21 -10.96
N LEU A 189 5.41 1.17 -10.14
CA LEU A 189 4.51 2.15 -9.52
C LEU A 189 3.99 3.16 -10.55
N ASP A 190 4.77 3.42 -11.59
CA ASP A 190 4.36 4.34 -12.66
C ASP A 190 3.22 3.75 -13.51
N LEU A 191 3.32 2.44 -13.82
CA LEU A 191 2.23 1.73 -14.50
C LEU A 191 0.92 1.75 -13.69
N LEU A 192 1.01 1.71 -12.36
CA LEU A 192 -0.16 1.88 -11.51
C LEU A 192 -0.78 3.27 -11.70
N PHE A 193 0.02 4.32 -11.85
CA PHE A 193 -0.48 5.67 -12.07
C PHE A 193 -0.98 5.92 -13.50
N ASP A 194 -0.47 5.19 -14.49
CA ASP A 194 -1.02 5.19 -15.85
C ASP A 194 -2.45 4.63 -15.88
N ASP A 195 -2.71 3.60 -15.09
CA ASP A 195 -3.97 2.85 -15.11
C ASP A 195 -4.96 3.27 -14.03
N VAL A 196 -4.51 3.93 -12.95
CA VAL A 196 -5.32 4.27 -11.77
C VAL A 196 -5.12 5.72 -11.36
N VAL A 197 -6.22 6.47 -11.39
CA VAL A 197 -6.34 7.78 -10.77
C VAL A 197 -6.69 7.61 -9.30
N VAL A 198 -5.90 8.23 -8.43
CA VAL A 198 -6.14 8.33 -6.99
C VAL A 198 -6.56 9.76 -6.69
N ASP A 199 -7.76 9.94 -6.15
CA ASP A 199 -8.32 11.25 -5.84
C ASP A 199 -8.80 11.30 -4.39
N ILE A 200 -8.67 12.45 -3.75
CA ILE A 200 -9.13 12.70 -2.38
C ILE A 200 -10.05 13.91 -2.45
N ASP A 201 -11.31 13.74 -2.04
CA ASP A 201 -12.20 14.87 -1.87
C ASP A 201 -11.74 15.66 -0.62
N PRO A 202 -11.28 16.92 -0.77
CA PRO A 202 -10.68 17.69 0.32
C PRO A 202 -11.70 18.20 1.35
N VAL A 203 -12.98 17.89 1.19
CA VAL A 203 -14.09 18.31 2.06
C VAL A 203 -14.74 17.13 2.78
N THR A 204 -14.77 15.96 2.14
CA THR A 204 -15.38 14.76 2.73
C THR A 204 -14.36 13.74 3.21
N GLY A 205 -13.09 13.88 2.83
CA GLY A 205 -12.06 12.88 3.09
C GLY A 205 -12.30 11.56 2.39
N ILE A 206 -13.16 11.53 1.36
CA ILE A 206 -13.40 10.33 0.56
C ILE A 206 -12.27 10.19 -0.45
N VAL A 207 -11.62 9.03 -0.44
CA VAL A 207 -10.59 8.61 -1.38
C VAL A 207 -11.24 7.73 -2.44
N THR A 208 -11.02 8.05 -3.71
CA THR A 208 -11.48 7.22 -4.83
C THR A 208 -10.31 6.70 -5.65
N PHE A 209 -10.44 5.46 -6.12
CA PHE A 209 -9.54 4.84 -7.08
C PHE A 209 -10.34 4.54 -8.35
N THR A 210 -9.97 5.22 -9.42
CA THR A 210 -10.69 5.20 -10.69
C THR A 210 -9.76 4.73 -11.78
N SER A 211 -10.17 3.75 -12.59
CA SER A 211 -9.35 3.28 -13.70
C SER A 211 -9.19 4.36 -14.79
N SER A 212 -8.20 4.20 -15.66
CA SER A 212 -8.01 5.02 -16.87
C SER A 212 -9.23 5.01 -17.82
N THR A 213 -10.14 4.05 -17.66
CA THR A 213 -11.44 3.98 -18.38
C THR A 213 -12.59 4.65 -17.63
N ASN A 214 -12.33 5.43 -16.57
CA ASN A 214 -13.31 6.10 -15.71
C ASN A 214 -14.25 5.15 -14.93
N TYR A 215 -13.75 3.97 -14.55
CA TYR A 215 -14.48 3.06 -13.66
C TYR A 215 -13.92 3.16 -12.24
N THR A 216 -14.70 3.71 -11.31
CA THR A 216 -14.37 3.72 -9.89
C THR A 216 -14.57 2.33 -9.31
N PHE A 217 -13.47 1.73 -8.85
CA PHE A 217 -13.46 0.37 -8.30
C PHE A 217 -13.19 0.33 -6.79
N CYS A 218 -12.82 1.47 -6.21
CA CYS A 218 -12.72 1.63 -4.76
C CYS A 218 -13.10 3.07 -4.39
N GLU A 219 -13.91 3.19 -3.33
CA GLU A 219 -14.29 4.44 -2.68
C GLU A 219 -14.27 4.17 -1.17
N MET A 220 -13.58 5.00 -0.40
CA MET A 220 -13.42 4.80 1.04
C MET A 220 -13.13 6.10 1.78
N SER A 221 -13.38 6.14 3.08
CA SER A 221 -12.92 7.25 3.92
C SER A 221 -11.41 7.16 4.17
N ILE A 222 -10.72 8.30 4.16
CA ILE A 222 -9.30 8.42 4.46
C ILE A 222 -8.93 7.92 5.86
N ASP A 223 -9.85 8.02 6.82
CA ASP A 223 -9.65 7.58 8.20
C ASP A 223 -9.44 6.05 8.31
N LEU A 224 -9.92 5.30 7.32
CA LEU A 224 -9.72 3.85 7.25
C LEU A 224 -8.26 3.46 6.93
N ILE A 225 -7.42 4.41 6.48
CA ILE A 225 -6.01 4.15 6.14
C ILE A 225 -5.13 4.03 7.38
N VAL A 226 -5.55 4.55 8.54
CA VAL A 226 -4.75 4.53 9.79
C VAL A 226 -5.40 3.78 10.93
N SER A 227 -6.60 3.21 10.73
CA SER A 227 -7.10 2.20 11.64
C SER A 227 -6.12 1.02 11.72
N ASP A 228 -5.93 0.44 12.90
CA ASP A 228 -5.17 -0.80 13.15
C ASP A 228 -5.69 -1.96 12.24
N PRO A 229 -5.32 -3.24 12.43
CA PRO A 229 -6.03 -4.40 11.85
C PRO A 229 -6.90 -5.35 12.76
N LEU A 230 -7.81 -4.92 13.68
CA LEU A 230 -9.13 -5.52 14.03
C LEU A 230 -9.95 -6.01 12.82
N VAL A 231 -9.61 -7.17 12.30
CA VAL A 231 -10.64 -7.99 11.69
C VAL A 231 -11.52 -8.50 12.82
N THR A 232 -12.65 -7.84 13.09
CA THR A 232 -13.73 -8.40 13.92
C THR A 232 -14.95 -8.51 13.03
N ALA A 233 -15.09 -9.65 12.35
CA ALA A 233 -16.39 -10.12 11.92
C ALA A 233 -16.97 -10.87 13.11
N VAL A 234 -17.92 -10.26 13.82
CA VAL A 234 -18.75 -10.98 14.81
C VAL A 234 -20.18 -10.81 14.36
N GLY A 235 -20.83 -11.92 14.08
CA GLY A 235 -22.24 -11.90 13.77
C GLY A 235 -22.98 -13.15 14.19
N HIS A 236 -24.24 -12.94 14.55
CA HIS A 236 -25.20 -13.99 14.87
C HIS A 236 -26.32 -13.89 13.84
N GLY A 237 -26.33 -14.80 12.86
CA GLY A 237 -27.44 -14.88 11.90
C GLY A 237 -28.80 -15.05 12.60
N ALA A 238 -29.82 -14.37 12.08
CA ALA A 238 -31.20 -14.51 12.53
C ALA A 238 -31.80 -15.86 12.09
N TRP A 239 -32.61 -16.46 12.97
CA TRP A 239 -33.33 -17.70 12.75
C TRP A 239 -34.43 -17.50 11.69
N TYR A 240 -34.26 -18.06 10.50
CA TYR A 240 -35.36 -18.17 9.53
C TYR A 240 -35.48 -19.60 9.01
N ASP A 241 -36.52 -20.30 9.47
CA ASP A 241 -36.98 -21.55 8.88
C ASP A 241 -37.86 -21.19 7.68
N ILE A 242 -37.23 -21.09 6.51
CA ILE A 242 -37.93 -21.02 5.23
C ILE A 242 -37.28 -22.01 4.25
N ASP A 243 -38.00 -23.09 3.95
CA ASP A 243 -37.83 -23.95 2.77
C ASP A 243 -36.38 -24.25 2.33
N GLY A 244 -35.51 -24.66 3.27
CA GLY A 244 -34.22 -25.29 2.96
C GLY A 244 -32.99 -24.38 2.92
N PHE A 245 -32.91 -23.37 3.80
CA PHE A 245 -31.74 -22.48 3.92
C PHE A 245 -31.09 -22.49 5.31
N ILE A 246 -29.87 -21.97 5.38
CA ILE A 246 -28.91 -22.07 6.49
C ILE A 246 -29.51 -21.70 7.85
N GLU A 247 -29.28 -22.54 8.86
CA GLU A 247 -29.87 -22.37 10.21
C GLU A 247 -29.06 -21.43 11.12
N SER A 248 -27.75 -21.29 10.87
CA SER A 248 -26.88 -20.31 11.55
C SER A 248 -25.60 -20.09 10.75
N ILE A 249 -25.07 -18.88 10.78
CA ILE A 249 -23.68 -18.58 10.40
C ILE A 249 -23.06 -17.88 11.60
N ARG A 250 -21.94 -18.42 12.08
CA ARG A 250 -21.08 -17.76 13.05
C ARG A 250 -19.74 -17.52 12.39
N LEU A 251 -19.29 -16.27 12.42
CA LEU A 251 -17.96 -15.85 12.01
C LEU A 251 -17.31 -15.26 13.24
N ASP A 252 -16.21 -15.86 13.69
CA ASP A 252 -15.32 -15.30 14.71
C ASP A 252 -13.92 -15.27 14.10
N ILE A 253 -13.50 -14.10 13.60
CA ILE A 253 -12.14 -13.91 13.07
C ILE A 253 -11.30 -13.27 14.19
N ASN A 254 -10.28 -13.96 14.66
CA ASN A 254 -9.35 -13.43 15.66
C ASN A 254 -8.12 -12.81 14.99
N GLU A 255 -7.63 -11.71 15.56
CA GLU A 255 -6.41 -11.02 15.12
C GLU A 255 -5.18 -11.96 15.21
N GLY A 256 -4.41 -12.06 14.12
CA GLY A 256 -3.19 -12.88 14.04
C GLY A 256 -3.26 -14.06 13.05
N ALA A 257 -2.48 -15.13 13.30
CA ALA A 257 -2.45 -16.29 12.42
C ALA A 257 -3.83 -16.97 12.38
N LEU A 258 -4.36 -17.12 11.16
CA LEU A 258 -5.65 -17.71 10.76
C LEU A 258 -6.03 -19.04 11.46
N SER A 259 -5.10 -19.66 12.18
CA SER A 259 -5.23 -20.87 12.99
C SER A 259 -6.20 -20.80 14.18
N GLY A 260 -6.80 -19.65 14.50
CA GLY A 260 -7.71 -19.46 15.64
C GLY A 260 -9.09 -18.90 15.28
N SER A 261 -9.38 -18.75 13.99
CA SER A 261 -10.64 -18.20 13.49
C SER A 261 -11.60 -19.32 13.10
N GLU A 262 -12.88 -19.18 13.42
CA GLU A 262 -13.90 -20.21 13.19
C GLU A 262 -15.05 -19.68 12.32
N ILE A 263 -15.38 -20.43 11.27
CA ILE A 263 -16.65 -20.33 10.55
C ILE A 263 -17.44 -21.58 10.86
N ALA A 264 -18.65 -21.41 11.38
CA ALA A 264 -19.60 -22.49 11.55
C ALA A 264 -20.91 -22.20 10.80
N ALA A 265 -21.41 -23.18 10.06
CA ALA A 265 -22.70 -23.09 9.37
C ALA A 265 -23.48 -24.41 9.47
N SER A 266 -24.81 -24.35 9.47
CA SER A 266 -25.68 -25.55 9.46
C SER A 266 -26.61 -25.57 8.25
N TYR A 267 -26.73 -26.71 7.57
CA TYR A 267 -27.65 -26.95 6.45
C TYR A 267 -28.38 -28.29 6.59
N GLN A 268 -29.70 -28.28 6.82
CA GLN A 268 -30.54 -29.49 6.84
C GLN A 268 -29.93 -30.68 7.64
N ASN A 269 -29.31 -30.38 8.79
CA ASN A 269 -28.53 -31.26 9.70
C ASN A 269 -27.03 -31.45 9.41
N ASP A 270 -26.47 -30.84 8.37
CA ASP A 270 -25.04 -30.87 8.08
C ASP A 270 -24.33 -29.69 8.76
N TYR A 271 -23.38 -29.97 9.65
CA TYR A 271 -22.60 -28.97 10.39
C TYR A 271 -21.24 -28.74 9.73
N LEU A 272 -21.05 -27.55 9.17
CA LEU A 272 -19.78 -27.08 8.65
C LEU A 272 -19.00 -26.39 9.77
N THR A 273 -17.72 -26.73 9.91
CA THR A 273 -16.74 -26.00 10.72
C THR A 273 -15.47 -25.81 9.92
N SER A 274 -14.92 -24.60 9.88
CA SER A 274 -13.60 -24.37 9.30
C SER A 274 -12.51 -25.11 10.08
N ASP A 275 -11.57 -25.75 9.39
CA ASP A 275 -10.34 -26.29 9.97
C ASP A 275 -9.14 -25.38 9.72
N SER A 276 -9.22 -24.55 8.69
CA SER A 276 -8.21 -23.58 8.30
C SER A 276 -8.83 -22.45 7.48
N ILE A 277 -8.48 -21.22 7.81
CA ILE A 277 -8.72 -20.07 6.94
C ILE A 277 -7.44 -19.85 6.14
N THR A 278 -7.56 -19.68 4.83
CA THR A 278 -6.43 -19.54 3.90
C THR A 278 -6.31 -18.13 3.33
N ALA A 279 -7.42 -17.37 3.27
CA ALA A 279 -7.41 -15.98 2.83
C ALA A 279 -8.56 -15.19 3.47
N VAL A 280 -8.32 -13.89 3.67
CA VAL A 280 -9.34 -12.90 3.99
C VAL A 280 -9.04 -11.68 3.12
N THR A 281 -10.02 -11.22 2.35
CA THR A 281 -9.89 -10.05 1.47
C THR A 281 -11.04 -9.08 1.70
N LEU A 282 -10.74 -7.79 1.81
CA LEU A 282 -11.71 -6.71 1.72
C LEU A 282 -11.61 -6.06 0.35
N LEU A 283 -12.74 -5.95 -0.34
CA LEU A 283 -12.85 -5.15 -1.56
C LEU A 283 -14.22 -4.47 -1.63
N ALA A 284 -14.23 -3.15 -1.75
CA ALA A 284 -15.46 -2.36 -1.97
C ALA A 284 -16.62 -2.67 -0.99
N GLY A 285 -16.31 -2.77 0.32
CA GLY A 285 -17.30 -3.06 1.37
C GLY A 285 -17.70 -4.54 1.48
N VAL A 286 -17.09 -5.42 0.69
CA VAL A 286 -17.35 -6.86 0.68
C VAL A 286 -16.16 -7.61 1.27
N VAL A 287 -16.42 -8.37 2.33
CA VAL A 287 -15.53 -9.40 2.85
C VAL A 287 -15.63 -10.63 2.00
N THR A 288 -14.48 -11.21 1.63
CA THR A 288 -14.40 -12.61 1.20
C THR A 288 -13.41 -13.36 2.08
N ILE A 289 -13.83 -14.48 2.65
CA ILE A 289 -13.03 -15.38 3.47
C ILE A 289 -12.96 -16.72 2.76
N GLU A 290 -11.77 -17.25 2.55
CA GLU A 290 -11.55 -18.56 1.94
C GLU A 290 -10.87 -19.50 2.92
N GLY A 291 -11.17 -20.78 2.83
CA GLY A 291 -10.55 -21.78 3.69
C GLY A 291 -10.93 -23.20 3.37
N ALA A 292 -10.51 -24.11 4.24
CA ALA A 292 -10.94 -25.50 4.27
C ALA A 292 -11.68 -25.81 5.57
N GLY A 293 -12.48 -26.88 5.53
CA GLY A 293 -13.30 -27.27 6.66
C GLY A 293 -13.81 -28.69 6.60
N LEU A 294 -14.58 -29.01 7.64
CA LEU A 294 -15.25 -30.29 7.80
C LEU A 294 -16.75 -30.11 7.63
N VAL A 295 -17.40 -31.01 6.90
CA VAL A 295 -18.87 -31.14 6.90
C VAL A 295 -19.21 -32.41 7.67
N ASN A 296 -19.93 -32.28 8.78
CA ASN A 296 -20.24 -33.39 9.69
C ASN A 296 -19.00 -34.18 10.16
N GLY A 297 -17.87 -33.49 10.33
CA GLY A 297 -16.60 -34.11 10.71
C GLY A 297 -15.86 -34.82 9.57
N VAL A 298 -16.33 -34.72 8.32
CA VAL A 298 -15.63 -35.22 7.13
C VAL A 298 -14.76 -34.10 6.55
N THR A 299 -13.45 -34.34 6.43
CA THR A 299 -12.48 -33.38 5.88
C THR A 299 -12.50 -33.36 4.34
N GLY A 300 -11.88 -32.34 3.75
CA GLY A 300 -11.69 -32.24 2.29
C GLY A 300 -12.70 -31.32 1.60
N TYR A 301 -13.31 -30.40 2.35
CA TYR A 301 -14.14 -29.33 1.81
C TYR A 301 -13.37 -28.02 1.78
N THR A 302 -13.57 -27.24 0.73
CA THR A 302 -13.15 -25.83 0.68
C THR A 302 -14.36 -24.94 0.77
N PHE A 303 -14.23 -23.73 1.31
CA PHE A 303 -15.31 -22.77 1.38
C PHE A 303 -14.86 -21.36 0.99
N THR A 304 -15.84 -20.57 0.58
CA THR A 304 -15.79 -19.12 0.40
C THR A 304 -16.99 -18.50 1.13
N ALA A 305 -16.73 -17.62 2.09
CA ALA A 305 -17.75 -16.84 2.78
C ALA A 305 -17.65 -15.38 2.36
N THR A 306 -18.78 -14.79 1.95
CA THR A 306 -18.87 -13.40 1.55
C THR A 306 -19.78 -12.66 2.52
N VAL A 307 -19.34 -11.52 3.04
CA VAL A 307 -20.16 -10.64 3.90
C VAL A 307 -20.10 -9.23 3.35
N THR A 308 -21.26 -8.60 3.18
CA THR A 308 -21.39 -7.21 2.76
C THR A 308 -22.05 -6.45 3.90
N ASP A 309 -21.35 -5.48 4.45
CA ASP A 309 -21.91 -4.55 5.44
C ASP A 309 -22.81 -3.54 4.72
N GLY A 310 -24.08 -3.47 5.11
CA GLY A 310 -25.10 -2.76 4.37
C GLY A 310 -26.13 -2.08 5.26
N THR A 311 -26.58 -0.90 4.85
CA THR A 311 -27.70 -0.20 5.50
C THR A 311 -28.94 -0.23 4.59
N PRO A 312 -30.11 -0.71 5.06
CA PRO A 312 -30.45 -1.11 6.44
C PRO A 312 -30.18 -2.59 6.80
N TYR A 313 -29.69 -3.40 5.86
CA TYR A 313 -29.47 -4.84 6.03
C TYR A 313 -28.07 -5.21 5.54
N ASP A 314 -27.40 -6.11 6.27
CA ASP A 314 -26.18 -6.76 5.79
C ASP A 314 -26.55 -7.93 4.86
N GLU A 315 -25.60 -8.39 4.05
CA GLU A 315 -25.76 -9.55 3.18
C GLU A 315 -24.65 -10.58 3.39
N VAL A 316 -25.02 -11.86 3.47
CA VAL A 316 -24.07 -12.97 3.64
C VAL A 316 -24.29 -14.04 2.58
N ARG A 317 -23.20 -14.62 2.05
CA ARG A 317 -23.22 -15.78 1.15
C ARG A 317 -22.13 -16.77 1.53
N LEU A 318 -22.45 -18.05 1.51
CA LEU A 318 -21.52 -19.16 1.74
C LEU A 318 -21.54 -20.10 0.55
N VAL A 319 -20.37 -20.38 0.00
CA VAL A 319 -20.17 -21.37 -1.05
C VAL A 319 -19.16 -22.39 -0.53
N PHE A 320 -19.44 -23.69 -0.66
CA PHE A 320 -18.46 -24.73 -0.36
C PHE A 320 -18.43 -25.80 -1.44
N SER A 321 -17.29 -26.48 -1.56
CA SER A 321 -17.06 -27.52 -2.55
C SER A 321 -16.46 -28.75 -1.90
N ASP A 322 -16.95 -29.92 -2.28
CA ASP A 322 -16.34 -31.19 -1.87
C ASP A 322 -15.12 -31.55 -2.75
N SER A 323 -14.35 -32.55 -2.32
CA SER A 323 -13.19 -33.07 -3.06
C SER A 323 -13.50 -33.64 -4.46
N THR A 324 -14.78 -33.83 -4.81
CA THR A 324 -15.24 -34.30 -6.12
C THR A 324 -15.68 -33.16 -7.05
N GLY A 325 -15.71 -31.92 -6.54
CA GLY A 325 -16.12 -30.72 -7.26
C GLY A 325 -17.61 -30.41 -7.18
N THR A 326 -18.35 -31.08 -6.29
CA THR A 326 -19.76 -30.72 -6.02
C THR A 326 -19.79 -29.41 -5.26
N VAL A 327 -20.51 -28.42 -5.79
CA VAL A 327 -20.65 -27.09 -5.20
C VAL A 327 -21.99 -26.96 -4.49
N TYR A 328 -21.95 -26.39 -3.29
CA TYR A 328 -23.10 -26.04 -2.48
C TYR A 328 -23.04 -24.53 -2.23
N ASP A 329 -24.12 -23.84 -2.56
CA ASP A 329 -24.20 -22.38 -2.52
C ASP A 329 -25.43 -21.99 -1.72
N SER A 330 -25.22 -21.19 -0.69
CA SER A 330 -26.28 -20.64 0.12
C SER A 330 -27.00 -19.50 -0.57
N GLY A 331 -26.60 -19.05 -1.75
CA GLY A 331 -27.06 -17.76 -2.27
C GLY A 331 -26.79 -16.59 -1.31
N THR A 332 -27.33 -15.42 -1.64
CA THR A 332 -27.23 -14.25 -0.78
C THR A 332 -28.40 -14.21 0.19
N VAL A 333 -28.09 -14.05 1.48
CA VAL A 333 -29.05 -13.96 2.58
C VAL A 333 -28.93 -12.58 3.21
N SER A 334 -30.02 -11.81 3.20
CA SER A 334 -30.08 -10.55 3.94
C SER A 334 -30.33 -10.81 5.43
N VAL A 335 -29.64 -10.05 6.27
CA VAL A 335 -29.72 -10.14 7.74
C VAL A 335 -29.89 -8.74 8.32
N ASP A 336 -30.46 -8.63 9.52
CA ASP A 336 -30.63 -7.33 10.16
C ASP A 336 -29.26 -6.63 10.28
N GLY A 337 -29.17 -5.33 9.97
CA GLY A 337 -27.91 -4.56 9.94
C GLY A 337 -27.23 -4.36 11.30
N SER A 338 -27.68 -5.07 12.33
CA SER A 338 -27.00 -5.22 13.64
C SER A 338 -26.47 -6.64 13.89
N SER A 339 -26.76 -7.56 12.95
CA SER A 339 -26.46 -8.99 13.09
C SER A 339 -25.02 -9.31 12.74
N TYR A 340 -24.38 -8.48 11.91
CA TYR A 340 -22.96 -8.58 11.61
C TYR A 340 -22.36 -7.21 11.81
N THR A 341 -21.18 -7.19 12.40
CA THR A 341 -20.29 -6.03 12.29
C THR A 341 -19.09 -6.54 11.55
N VAL A 342 -18.85 -6.00 10.37
CA VAL A 342 -17.61 -6.24 9.63
C VAL A 342 -16.68 -5.10 9.97
N THR A 343 -15.82 -5.31 10.95
CA THR A 343 -14.67 -4.45 11.11
C THR A 343 -13.52 -5.10 10.35
N PHE A 344 -13.10 -4.42 9.29
CA PHE A 344 -11.79 -4.59 8.69
C PHE A 344 -10.95 -3.42 9.06
N ASN A 345 -9.68 -3.67 8.96
CA ASN A 345 -8.72 -2.98 9.75
C ASN A 345 -7.46 -3.32 8.97
#